data_AF-A0A355YP13-F1
#
_entry.id   AF-A0A355YP13-F1
#
_cell.length_a   1.000
_cell.length_b   1.000
_cell.length_c   1.000
_cell.angle_alpha   90.00
_cell.angle_beta   90.00
_cell.angle_gamma   90.00
#
_symmetry.space_group_name_H-M   'P 1'
#
loop_
_entity.id
_entity.type
_entity.pdbx_description
1 polymer ?
#
loop_
_entity_poly.entity_id
_entity_poly.type
_entity_poly.pdbx_seq_one_letter_code
_entity_poly.pdbx_strand_id
1 'polypeptide(L)' 'MAEVTIRKESCKSCLYCVKFCPKNVLEAGNQVNSKGYLYVVPARMEDCTGCGTCAGMCPDAAIEVYR' A
#
# COMPACT_ATOMS: atom_id res chain seq x y z
N MET A 1 -2.58 15.20 8.53
CA MET A 1 -2.49 14.83 7.10
C MET A 1 -2.41 13.33 7.05
N ALA A 2 -3.09 12.69 6.09
CA ALA A 2 -3.08 11.24 6.04
C ALA A 2 -1.69 10.71 5.69
N GLU A 3 -1.31 9.58 6.29
CA GLU A 3 -0.04 8.89 6.03
C GLU A 3 -0.33 7.41 5.76
N VAL A 4 0.41 6.81 4.82
CA VAL A 4 0.32 5.38 4.52
C VAL A 4 1.72 4.79 4.50
N THR A 5 1.96 3.80 5.36
CA THR A 5 3.26 3.12 5.47
C THR A 5 3.12 1.68 5.00
N ILE A 6 4.04 1.24 4.15
CA ILE A 6 4.09 -0.13 3.64
C ILE A 6 5.25 -0.88 4.30
N ARG A 7 4.92 -1.94 5.05
CA ARG A 7 5.90 -2.89 5.58
C ARG A 7 6.39 -3.79 4.44
N LYS A 8 7.44 -3.33 3.73
CA LYS A 8 7.94 -3.96 2.50
C LYS A 8 8.19 -5.47 2.61
N GLU A 9 8.69 -5.96 3.75
CA GLU A 9 8.99 -7.39 3.95
C GLU A 9 7.75 -8.28 4.12
N SER A 10 6.61 -7.67 4.44
CA SER A 10 5.30 -8.33 4.52
C SER A 10 4.51 -8.24 3.21
N CYS A 11 4.82 -7.25 2.36
CA CYS A 11 4.14 -7.09 1.08
C CYS A 11 4.53 -8.19 0.09
N LYS A 12 3.54 -8.90 -0.47
CA LYS A 12 3.72 -9.98 -1.46
C LYS A 12 3.27 -9.61 -2.88
N SER A 13 3.19 -8.31 -3.20
CA SER A 13 2.81 -7.82 -4.53
C SER A 13 1.47 -8.35 -5.08
N CYS A 14 0.47 -8.60 -4.23
CA CYS A 14 -0.86 -9.08 -4.68
C CYS A 14 -1.72 -7.99 -5.35
N LEU A 15 -1.34 -6.72 -5.19
CA LEU A 15 -1.96 -5.53 -5.81
C LEU A 15 -3.44 -5.27 -5.46
N TYR A 16 -4.03 -5.96 -4.49
CA TYR A 16 -5.39 -5.65 -4.04
C TYR A 16 -5.54 -4.21 -3.55
N CYS A 17 -4.58 -3.75 -2.73
CA CYS A 17 -4.56 -2.37 -2.25
C CYS A 17 -4.50 -1.33 -3.37
N VAL A 18 -3.85 -1.65 -4.49
CA VAL A 18 -3.84 -0.81 -5.70
C VAL A 18 -5.21 -0.81 -6.35
N LYS A 19 -5.77 -1.99 -6.61
CA LYS A 19 -7.05 -2.18 -7.32
C LYS A 19 -8.23 -1.49 -6.64
N PHE A 20 -8.29 -1.53 -5.31
CA PHE A 20 -9.47 -1.12 -4.56
C PHE A 20 -9.27 0.20 -3.79
N CYS A 21 -8.11 0.86 -3.92
CA CYS A 21 -7.97 2.20 -3.38
C CYS A 21 -8.91 3.14 -4.15
N PRO A 22 -9.92 3.77 -3.50
CA PRO A 22 -10.90 4.61 -4.20
C PRO A 22 -10.30 5.90 -4.79
N LYS A 23 -9.08 6.24 -4.37
CA LYS A 23 -8.31 7.40 -4.83
C LYS A 23 -7.08 7.00 -5.65
N ASN A 24 -6.89 5.70 -5.92
CA ASN A 24 -5.74 5.18 -6.67
C ASN A 24 -4.39 5.67 -6.13
N VAL A 25 -4.23 5.79 -4.80
CA VAL A 25 -3.02 6.37 -4.16
C VAL A 25 -1.80 5.45 -4.24
N LEU A 26 -2.04 4.14 -4.32
CA LEU A 26 -1.02 3.10 -4.26
C LEU A 26 -0.68 2.58 -5.66
N GLU A 27 0.55 2.14 -5.87
CA GLU A 27 0.99 1.47 -7.10
C GLU A 27 2.08 0.42 -6.82
N ALA A 28 2.36 -0.44 -7.81
CA ALA A 28 3.49 -1.34 -7.73
C ALA A 28 4.80 -0.53 -7.75
N GLY A 29 5.67 -0.78 -6.77
CA GLY A 29 7.00 -0.17 -6.75
C GLY A 29 7.95 -0.78 -7.77
N ASN A 30 9.14 -0.20 -7.88
CA ASN A 30 10.22 -0.65 -8.75
C ASN A 30 11.36 -1.38 -8.01
N GLN A 31 11.25 -1.52 -6.69
CA GLN A 31 12.22 -2.20 -5.84
C GLN A 31 11.65 -3.51 -5.32
N VAL A 32 12.52 -4.50 -5.13
CA VAL A 32 12.17 -5.78 -4.53
C VAL A 32 12.54 -5.81 -3.05
N ASN A 33 11.75 -6.53 -2.26
CA ASN A 33 12.10 -6.86 -0.87
C ASN A 33 13.05 -8.08 -0.81
N SER A 34 13.41 -8.53 0.41
CA SER A 34 14.33 -9.67 0.59
C SER A 34 13.83 -10.99 0.00
N LYS A 35 12.54 -11.10 -0.30
CA LYS A 35 11.87 -12.29 -0.86
C LYS A 35 11.64 -12.18 -2.37
N GLY A 36 12.08 -11.10 -3.01
CA GLY A 36 11.94 -10.89 -4.45
C GLY A 36 10.59 -10.30 -4.90
N TYR A 37 9.73 -9.84 -3.98
CA TYR A 37 8.46 -9.20 -4.34
C TYR A 37 8.65 -7.71 -4.62
N LEU A 38 8.11 -7.24 -5.75
CA LEU A 38 7.93 -5.81 -6.04
C LEU A 38 6.89 -5.22 -5.09
N TYR A 39 7.34 -4.65 -3.99
CA TYR A 39 6.43 -4.16 -2.96
C TYR A 39 5.70 -2.90 -3.44
N VAL A 40 4.47 -2.72 -2.95
CA VAL A 40 3.63 -1.55 -3.26
C VAL A 40 4.18 -0.30 -2.59
N VAL A 41 4.04 0.85 -3.24
CA VAL A 41 4.43 2.17 -2.71
C VAL A 41 3.26 3.17 -2.74
N PRO A 42 3.20 4.12 -1.80
CA PRO A 42 2.26 5.24 -1.86
C PRO A 42 2.79 6.33 -2.81
N ALA A 43 2.21 6.43 -4.00
CA ALA A 43 2.72 7.30 -5.07
C ALA A 43 2.00 8.64 -5.18
N ARG A 44 0.78 8.76 -4.63
CA ARG A 44 -0.07 9.96 -4.73
C ARG A 44 -0.67 10.30 -3.37
N MET A 45 0.18 10.57 -2.38
CA MET A 45 -0.26 10.80 -0.99
C MET A 45 -1.09 12.07 -0.82
N GLU A 46 -0.94 13.04 -1.71
CA GLU A 46 -1.75 14.25 -1.82
C GLU A 46 -3.25 13.98 -2.01
N ASP A 47 -3.60 12.85 -2.63
CA ASP A 47 -4.99 12.42 -2.87
C ASP A 47 -5.53 11.53 -1.73
N CYS A 48 -4.68 11.16 -0.76
CA CYS A 48 -5.03 10.21 0.29
C CYS A 48 -5.96 10.81 1.33
N THR A 49 -7.10 10.15 1.57
CA THR A 49 -8.10 10.56 2.57
C THR A 49 -7.95 9.85 3.92
N GLY A 50 -7.00 8.91 4.04
CA GLY A 50 -6.83 8.09 5.24
C GLY A 50 -8.01 7.14 5.51
N CYS A 51 -8.70 6.68 4.47
CA CYS A 51 -9.92 5.85 4.62
C CYS A 51 -9.68 4.41 5.13
N GLY A 52 -8.44 3.92 5.12
CA GLY A 52 -8.10 2.59 5.65
C GLY A 52 -8.48 1.39 4.76
N THR A 53 -9.11 1.60 3.61
CA THR A 53 -9.54 0.52 2.71
C THR A 53 -8.37 -0.40 2.30
N CYS A 54 -7.23 0.19 1.92
CA CYS A 54 -6.02 -0.57 1.57
C CYS A 54 -5.51 -1.46 2.71
N ALA A 55 -5.56 -0.99 3.97
CA ALA A 55 -5.17 -1.79 5.13
C ALA A 55 -6.15 -2.93 5.38
N GLY A 56 -7.46 -2.67 5.29
CA GLY A 56 -8.50 -3.68 5.54
C GLY A 56 -8.51 -4.85 4.55
N MET A 57 -8.13 -4.63 3.29
CA MET A 57 -8.06 -5.70 2.28
C MET A 57 -6.70 -6.39 2.19
N CYS A 58 -5.67 -5.87 2.86
CA CYS A 58 -4.33 -6.43 2.75
C CYS A 58 -4.29 -7.79 3.46
N PRO A 59 -4.12 -8.91 2.74
CA PRO A 59 -4.19 -10.25 3.36
C PRO A 59 -3.02 -10.49 4.33
N ASP A 60 -1.92 -9.75 4.18
CA ASP A 60 -0.71 -9.88 4.99
C ASP A 60 -0.55 -8.77 6.04
N ALA A 61 -1.57 -7.92 6.22
CA ALA A 61 -1.53 -6.77 7.13
C ALA A 61 -0.27 -5.89 6.96
N ALA A 62 0.17 -5.71 5.71
CA ALA A 62 1.42 -5.03 5.38
C ALA A 62 1.30 -3.49 5.31
N ILE A 63 0.13 -2.93 5.61
CA ILE A 63 -0.19 -1.50 5.38
C ILE A 63 -0.70 -0.88 6.68
N GLU A 64 -0.08 0.22 7.07
CA GLU A 64 -0.52 1.08 8.18
C GLU A 64 -1.07 2.39 7.59
N VAL A 65 -2.13 2.90 8.19
CA VAL A 65 -2.78 4.16 7.77
C VAL A 65 -2.98 5.04 9.00
N TYR A 66 -2.50 6.28 8.92
CA TYR A 66 -2.65 7.30 9.97
C TYR A 66 -3.45 8.48 9.41
N ARG A 67 -4.26 9.13 10.25
CA ARG A 67 -5.16 10.21 9.85
C ARG A 67 -5.15 11.36 10.85
#